data_AF-A0A388KD48-F1
#
_entry.id   AF-A0A388KD48-F1
#
_cell.length_a   1.000
_cell.length_b   1.000
_cell.length_c   1.000
_cell.angle_alpha   90.00
_cell.angle_beta   90.00
_cell.angle_gamma   90.00
#
_symmetry.space_group_name_H-M   'P 1'
#
loop_
_entity.id
_entity.type
_entity.pdbx_description
1 polymer ?
#
loop_
_entity_poly.entity_id
_entity_poly.type
_entity_poly.pdbx_seq_one_letter_code
_entity_poly.pdbx_strand_id
1 'polypeptide(L)'
;MDVINVVREWVGGREVNINETPSRRDGRHDRELDFGAEVVEVDVRFYVVLAGSRHAMDVMAALGSDGHGRLCELRLLATKTHPIVPDRRVPNERDVVGDILHHLVSAIATEHDGRMDDSPWYRAILDAPLQGTPYLHDEV
;
A
#
# COMPACT_ATOMS: atom_id res chain seq x y z
N MET A 1 0.61 20.72 6.32
CA MET A 1 0.73 19.44 5.59
C MET A 1 -0.68 19.08 5.18
N ASP A 2 -0.97 19.12 3.89
CA ASP A 2 -2.21 18.56 3.38
C ASP A 2 -2.12 17.04 3.52
N VAL A 3 -3.15 16.44 4.10
CA VAL A 3 -3.32 14.99 4.20
C VAL A 3 -4.70 14.67 3.68
N ILE A 4 -4.79 13.67 2.79
CA ILE A 4 -6.06 13.25 2.19
C ILE A 4 -6.38 11.88 2.77
N ASN A 5 -7.51 11.77 3.46
CA ASN A 5 -7.98 10.45 3.91
C ASN A 5 -8.47 9.67 2.69
N VAL A 6 -7.78 8.58 2.36
CA VAL A 6 -8.10 7.71 1.21
C VAL A 6 -8.90 6.49 1.63
N VAL A 7 -8.71 6.02 2.87
CA VAL A 7 -9.44 4.88 3.43
C VAL A 7 -9.81 5.18 4.88
N ARG A 8 -11.03 4.77 5.25
CA ARG A 8 -11.50 4.68 6.63
C ARG A 8 -12.27 3.38 6.82
N GLU A 9 -11.68 2.43 7.54
CA GLU A 9 -12.21 1.06 7.65
C GLU A 9 -12.06 0.46 9.06
N TRP A 10 -12.79 -0.62 9.34
CA TRP A 10 -12.68 -1.36 10.61
C TRP A 10 -11.87 -2.65 10.45
N VAL A 11 -10.62 -2.64 10.92
CA VAL A 11 -9.66 -3.74 10.78
C VAL A 11 -9.19 -4.21 12.15
N GLY A 12 -9.20 -5.52 12.42
CA GLY A 12 -8.64 -6.07 13.67
C GLY A 12 -9.23 -5.45 14.95
N GLY A 13 -10.53 -5.14 14.94
CA GLY A 13 -11.26 -4.60 16.08
C GLY A 13 -11.06 -3.11 16.34
N ARG A 14 -10.53 -2.34 15.38
CA ARG A 14 -10.33 -0.89 15.50
C ARG A 14 -10.58 -0.16 14.19
N GLU A 15 -10.87 1.13 14.30
CA GLU A 15 -10.86 2.03 13.15
C GLU A 15 -9.42 2.20 12.66
N VAL A 16 -9.23 2.06 11.34
CA VAL A 16 -7.99 2.35 10.63
C VAL A 16 -8.28 3.41 9.59
N ASN A 17 -7.47 4.47 9.62
CA ASN A 17 -7.49 5.54 8.63
C ASN A 17 -6.17 5.50 7.85
N ILE A 18 -6.24 5.48 6.53
CA ILE A 18 -5.07 5.58 5.65
C ILE A 18 -5.12 6.94 4.99
N ASN A 19 -4.06 7.73 5.17
CA ASN A 19 -4.00 9.10 4.68
C ASN A 19 -2.83 9.26 3.71
N GLU A 20 -3.09 9.69 2.48
CA GLU A 20 -2.03 10.13 1.57
C GLU A 20 -1.40 11.42 2.09
N THR A 21 -0.10 11.56 1.89
CA THR A 21 0.66 12.80 2.15
C THR A 21 1.13 13.39 0.81
N PRO A 22 0.30 14.16 0.08
CA PRO A 22 0.61 14.61 -1.29
C PRO A 22 1.90 15.44 -1.38
N SER A 23 2.26 16.16 -0.31
CA SER A 23 3.51 16.93 -0.27
C SER A 23 4.79 16.08 -0.34
N ARG A 24 4.67 14.74 -0.23
CA ARG A 24 5.79 13.80 -0.35
C ARG A 24 5.76 13.02 -1.66
N ARG A 25 4.80 13.26 -2.56
CA ARG A 25 4.71 12.59 -3.86
C ARG A 25 6.03 12.75 -4.64
N ASP A 26 6.45 11.68 -5.30
CA ASP A 26 7.72 11.56 -6.03
C ASP A 26 8.97 11.85 -5.17
N GLY A 27 8.82 11.71 -3.85
CA GLY A 27 9.90 11.84 -2.90
C GLY A 27 10.97 10.77 -3.10
N ARG A 28 12.22 11.15 -2.80
CA ARG A 28 13.34 10.21 -2.82
C ARG A 28 13.10 9.06 -1.84
N HIS A 29 13.32 7.85 -2.32
CA HIS A 29 13.32 6.63 -1.54
C HIS A 29 14.63 5.88 -1.81
N ASP A 30 15.15 5.21 -0.79
CA ASP A 30 16.46 4.56 -0.85
C ASP A 30 16.40 3.08 -1.27
N ARG A 31 15.20 2.57 -1.60
CA ARG A 31 15.01 1.21 -2.10
C ARG A 31 14.79 1.20 -3.59
N GLU A 32 15.52 0.32 -4.25
CA GLU A 32 15.23 -0.07 -5.63
C GLU A 32 13.94 -0.89 -5.66
N LEU A 33 13.01 -0.50 -6.53
CA LEU A 33 11.77 -1.21 -6.78
C LEU A 33 11.86 -1.78 -8.19
N ASP A 34 12.00 -3.10 -8.29
CA ASP A 34 12.05 -3.78 -9.58
C ASP A 34 10.64 -3.86 -10.16
N PHE A 35 10.42 -3.20 -11.29
CA PHE A 35 9.18 -3.27 -12.07
C PHE A 35 9.35 -4.19 -13.28
N GLY A 36 8.23 -4.67 -13.82
CA GLY A 36 8.16 -5.39 -15.07
C GLY A 36 8.60 -4.54 -16.26
N ALA A 37 8.95 -5.21 -17.37
CA ALA A 37 9.46 -4.55 -18.58
C ALA A 37 8.40 -3.68 -19.28
N GLU A 38 7.13 -3.89 -18.96
CA GLU A 38 5.96 -3.17 -19.43
C GLU A 38 5.80 -1.78 -18.81
N VAL A 39 6.41 -1.53 -17.64
CA VAL A 39 6.30 -0.27 -16.91
C VAL A 39 7.21 0.78 -17.55
N VAL A 40 6.63 1.90 -17.97
CA VAL A 40 7.37 3.03 -18.58
C VAL A 40 7.42 4.26 -17.68
N GLU A 41 6.43 4.42 -16.80
CA GLU A 41 6.30 5.55 -15.88
C GLU A 41 5.98 5.03 -14.47
N VAL A 42 6.53 5.69 -13.46
CA VAL A 42 6.33 5.36 -12.05
C VAL A 42 5.95 6.62 -11.27
N ASP A 43 4.78 6.60 -10.63
CA ASP A 43 4.32 7.62 -9.67
C ASP A 43 4.51 7.09 -8.24
N VAL A 44 5.17 7.86 -7.35
CA VAL A 44 5.45 7.41 -5.98
C VAL A 44 4.63 8.20 -4.97
N ARG A 45 3.83 7.50 -4.17
CA ARG A 45 2.95 8.06 -3.14
C ARG A 45 3.31 7.55 -1.75
N PHE A 46 3.05 8.38 -0.75
CA PHE A 46 3.30 8.05 0.65
C PHE A 46 2.02 8.16 1.47
N TYR A 47 1.77 7.13 2.27
CA TYR A 47 0.61 7.00 3.11
C TYR A 47 1.00 6.80 4.57
N VAL A 48 0.25 7.46 5.45
CA VAL A 48 0.32 7.30 6.90
C VAL A 48 -0.91 6.52 7.35
N VAL A 49 -0.68 5.38 7.99
CA VAL A 49 -1.73 4.55 8.58
C VAL A 49 -1.90 4.92 10.04
N LEU A 50 -3.10 5.33 10.41
CA LEU A 50 -3.52 5.56 11.79
C LEU A 50 -4.45 4.44 12.24
N ALA A 51 -4.08 3.73 13.30
CA ALA A 51 -4.97 2.76 13.96
C ALA A 51 -5.51 3.38 15.26
N GLY A 52 -6.80 3.69 15.29
CA GLY A 52 -7.36 4.64 16.24
C GLY A 52 -6.66 5.99 16.12
N SER A 53 -6.03 6.46 17.20
CA SER A 53 -5.28 7.73 17.22
C SER A 53 -3.75 7.55 17.17
N ARG A 54 -3.25 6.36 16.80
CA ARG A 54 -1.82 6.04 16.79
C ARG A 54 -1.30 5.89 15.37
N HIS A 55 -0.20 6.55 15.06
CA HIS A 55 0.57 6.29 13.84
C HIS A 55 1.11 4.86 13.92
N ALA A 56 0.56 3.99 13.08
CA ALA A 56 0.74 2.56 13.16
C ALA A 56 1.78 2.06 12.14
N MET A 57 1.70 2.58 10.93
CA MET A 57 2.56 2.20 9.81
C MET A 57 2.72 3.39 8.85
N ASP A 58 3.82 3.38 8.11
CA ASP A 58 4.00 4.13 6.87
C ASP A 58 3.94 3.16 5.70
N VAL A 59 3.32 3.58 4.60
CA VAL A 59 3.29 2.82 3.35
C VAL A 59 3.73 3.71 2.21
N MET A 60 4.78 3.33 1.50
CA MET A 60 5.11 3.89 0.19
C MET A 60 4.47 3.00 -0.87
N ALA A 61 3.75 3.60 -1.82
CA ALA A 61 3.24 2.93 -3.00
C ALA A 61 3.89 3.53 -4.24
N ALA A 62 4.50 2.69 -5.06
CA ALA A 62 4.96 3.06 -6.39
C ALA A 62 4.05 2.42 -7.43
N LEU A 63 3.45 3.26 -8.26
CA LEU A 63 2.41 2.92 -9.24
C LEU A 63 3.06 2.93 -10.62
N GLY A 64 3.26 1.75 -11.19
CA GLY A 64 3.81 1.53 -12.52
C GLY A 64 2.73 1.56 -13.59
N SER A 65 2.92 2.39 -14.60
CA SER A 65 2.01 2.50 -15.75
C SER A 65 2.66 2.03 -17.04
N ASP A 66 1.86 1.42 -17.92
CA ASP A 66 2.27 0.98 -19.26
C ASP A 66 2.40 2.15 -20.26
N GLY A 67 2.84 1.84 -21.48
CA GLY A 67 2.97 2.83 -22.57
C GLY A 67 1.67 3.55 -22.99
N HIS A 68 0.52 3.11 -22.48
CA HIS A 68 -0.79 3.72 -22.68
C HIS A 68 -1.26 4.52 -21.47
N GLY A 69 -0.44 4.64 -20.42
CA GLY A 69 -0.78 5.31 -19.18
C GLY A 69 -1.77 4.52 -18.33
N ARG A 70 -1.86 3.20 -18.52
CA ARG A 70 -2.69 2.31 -17.70
C ARG A 70 -1.87 1.74 -16.55
N LEU A 71 -2.44 1.75 -15.35
CA LEU A 71 -1.84 1.15 -14.17
C LEU A 71 -1.75 -0.37 -14.38
N CYS A 72 -0.54 -0.92 -14.36
CA CYS A 72 -0.29 -2.35 -14.56
C CYS A 72 0.42 -3.01 -13.37
N GLU A 73 1.16 -2.24 -12.57
CA GLU A 73 1.91 -2.79 -11.45
C GLU A 73 1.94 -1.86 -10.24
N LEU A 74 1.69 -2.40 -9.05
CA LEU A 74 1.87 -1.68 -7.78
C LEU A 74 2.95 -2.33 -6.92
N ARG A 75 3.88 -1.51 -6.45
CA ARG A 75 4.88 -1.90 -5.44
C ARG A 75 4.60 -1.17 -4.14
N LEU A 76 4.32 -1.92 -3.08
CA LEU A 76 4.13 -1.38 -1.74
C LEU A 76 5.34 -1.67 -0.88
N LEU A 77 5.84 -0.68 -0.15
CA LEU A 77 6.76 -0.86 0.96
C LEU A 77 6.06 -0.44 2.24
N ALA A 78 5.86 -1.38 3.15
CA ALA A 78 5.20 -1.15 4.42
C ALA A 78 6.20 -1.17 5.57
N THR A 79 6.26 -0.08 6.32
CA THR A 79 7.13 0.08 7.49
C THR A 79 6.27 0.27 8.73
N LYS A 80 6.44 -0.60 9.73
CA LYS A 80 5.73 -0.48 11.00
C LYS A 80 6.36 0.60 11.88
N THR A 81 5.52 1.42 12.52
CA THR A 81 5.96 2.48 13.43
C THR A 81 5.45 2.31 14.86
N HIS A 82 4.44 1.44 15.09
CA HIS A 82 3.90 1.22 16.44
C HIS A 82 3.44 -0.22 16.67
N PRO A 83 3.60 -0.78 17.90
CA PRO A 83 3.19 -2.16 18.24
C PRO A 83 1.69 -2.44 18.21
N ILE A 84 0.87 -1.46 17.77
CA ILE A 84 -0.59 -1.61 17.71
C ILE A 84 -1.00 -2.55 16.56
N VAL A 85 -0.18 -2.58 15.51
CA VAL A 85 -0.24 -3.58 14.44
C VAL A 85 0.66 -4.74 14.86
N PRO A 86 0.23 -6.01 14.74
CA PRO A 86 1.06 -7.16 15.11
C PRO A 86 2.29 -7.26 14.19
N ASP A 87 3.41 -7.78 14.72
CA ASP A 87 4.60 -8.06 13.90
C ASP A 87 4.33 -9.16 12.88
N ARG A 88 3.59 -10.20 13.27
CA ARG A 88 3.32 -11.35 12.41
C ARG A 88 1.84 -11.67 12.37
N ARG A 89 1.39 -12.26 11.26
CA ARG A 89 0.10 -12.93 11.21
C ARG A 89 0.07 -14.06 12.23
N VAL A 90 -0.92 -14.05 13.12
CA VAL A 90 -1.17 -15.16 14.04
C VAL A 90 -2.07 -16.18 13.32
N PRO A 91 -1.74 -17.48 13.35
CA PRO A 91 -2.60 -18.51 12.76
C PRO A 91 -4.03 -18.42 13.30
N ASN A 92 -5.01 -18.54 12.42
CA ASN A 92 -6.44 -18.43 12.73
C ASN A 92 -6.93 -17.05 13.21
N GLU A 93 -6.06 -16.03 13.16
CA GLU A 93 -6.46 -14.64 13.36
C GLU A 93 -6.54 -13.88 12.03
N ARG A 94 -7.28 -12.78 12.06
CA ARG A 94 -7.42 -11.85 10.94
C ARG A 94 -6.06 -11.22 10.62
N ASP A 95 -5.72 -11.17 9.34
CA ASP A 95 -4.46 -10.59 8.89
C ASP A 95 -4.55 -9.05 8.86
N VAL A 96 -4.24 -8.42 9.99
CA VAL A 96 -4.38 -6.96 10.14
C VAL A 96 -3.52 -6.20 9.12
N VAL A 97 -2.29 -6.63 8.86
CA VAL A 97 -1.40 -5.95 7.91
C VAL A 97 -1.90 -6.16 6.48
N GLY A 98 -2.24 -7.40 6.15
CA GLY A 98 -2.78 -7.76 4.84
C GLY A 98 -4.04 -6.96 4.51
N ASP A 99 -4.99 -6.88 5.45
CA ASP A 99 -6.24 -6.13 5.27
C ASP A 99 -6.00 -4.63 5.07
N ILE A 100 -5.09 -4.03 5.84
CA ILE A 100 -4.74 -2.61 5.68
C ILE A 100 -4.19 -2.35 4.27
N LEU A 101 -3.27 -3.19 3.82
CA LEU A 101 -2.67 -3.05 2.48
C LEU A 101 -3.70 -3.33 1.39
N HIS A 102 -4.58 -4.31 1.58
CA HIS A 102 -5.66 -4.61 0.65
C HIS A 102 -6.60 -3.42 0.49
N HIS A 103 -7.07 -2.82 1.58
CA HIS A 103 -7.93 -1.64 1.51
C HIS A 103 -7.25 -0.45 0.79
N LEU A 104 -5.94 -0.26 0.99
CA LEU A 104 -5.18 0.74 0.25
C LEU A 104 -5.12 0.42 -1.25
N VAL A 105 -4.81 -0.82 -1.62
CA VAL A 105 -4.79 -1.26 -3.03
C VAL A 105 -6.15 -1.05 -3.67
N SER A 106 -7.24 -1.46 -3.01
CA SER A 106 -8.60 -1.27 -3.53
C SER A 106 -8.95 0.20 -3.74
N ALA A 107 -8.50 1.10 -2.86
CA ALA A 107 -8.70 2.54 -3.03
C ALA A 107 -7.93 3.09 -4.24
N ILE A 108 -6.68 2.66 -4.44
CA ILE A 108 -5.87 3.02 -5.61
C ILE A 108 -6.50 2.45 -6.89
N ALA A 109 -6.96 1.21 -6.87
CA ALA A 109 -7.66 0.56 -7.97
C ALA A 109 -8.91 1.35 -8.39
N THR A 110 -9.70 1.75 -7.39
CA THR A 110 -10.92 2.55 -7.61
C THR A 110 -10.59 3.92 -8.22
N GLU A 111 -9.49 4.58 -7.82
CA GLU A 111 -9.01 5.81 -8.45
C GLU A 111 -8.60 5.61 -9.92
N HIS A 112 -8.15 4.40 -10.26
CA HIS A 112 -7.68 4.03 -11.60
C HIS A 112 -8.72 3.22 -12.38
N ASP A 113 -9.97 3.19 -11.94
CA ASP A 113 -11.04 2.49 -12.65
C ASP A 113 -11.14 2.98 -14.10
N GLY A 114 -11.22 2.03 -15.04
CA GLY A 114 -11.14 2.30 -16.49
C GLY A 114 -9.76 2.73 -17.03
N ARG A 115 -8.72 2.76 -16.19
CA ARG A 115 -7.32 3.05 -16.56
C ARG A 115 -6.34 2.02 -15.97
N MET A 116 -6.80 0.81 -15.70
CA MET A 116 -5.93 -0.34 -15.39
C MET A 116 -5.70 -1.16 -16.66
N ASP A 117 -4.61 -1.91 -16.72
CA ASP A 117 -4.42 -2.91 -17.77
C ASP A 117 -5.33 -4.13 -17.54
N ASP A 118 -5.19 -5.18 -18.37
CA ASP A 118 -6.09 -6.33 -18.31
C ASP A 118 -5.77 -7.28 -17.13
N SER A 119 -4.64 -7.12 -16.46
CA SER A 119 -4.20 -7.99 -15.36
C SER A 119 -3.27 -7.25 -14.40
N PRO A 120 -3.75 -6.16 -13.77
CA PRO A 120 -2.93 -5.37 -12.88
C PRO A 120 -2.59 -6.20 -11.65
N TRP A 121 -1.36 -6.09 -11.16
CA TRP A 121 -0.93 -6.85 -10.01
C TRP A 121 -0.18 -5.98 -9.02
N TYR A 122 -0.18 -6.40 -7.75
CA TYR A 122 0.59 -5.72 -6.72
C TYR A 122 1.49 -6.67 -5.94
N ARG A 123 2.53 -6.10 -5.34
CA ARG A 123 3.38 -6.78 -4.37
C ARG A 123 3.69 -5.89 -3.20
N ALA A 124 3.55 -6.43 -2.00
CA ALA A 124 4.00 -5.76 -0.78
C ALA A 124 5.33 -6.32 -0.27
N ILE A 125 6.23 -5.41 0.04
CA ILE A 125 7.47 -5.66 0.77
C ILE A 125 7.28 -5.13 2.18
N LEU A 126 7.53 -5.97 3.18
CA LEU A 126 7.36 -5.63 4.59
C LEU A 126 8.73 -5.38 5.21
N ASP A 127 8.93 -4.21 5.82
CA ASP A 127 10.12 -3.96 6.63
C ASP A 127 10.02 -4.68 7.97
N ALA A 128 11.14 -5.25 8.42
CA ALA A 128 11.25 -5.75 9.78
C ALA A 128 10.85 -4.64 10.78
N PRO A 129 10.06 -4.96 11.83
CA PRO A 129 9.75 -6.30 12.35
C PRO A 129 8.53 -6.99 11.72
N LEU A 130 7.89 -6.41 10.70
CA LEU A 130 6.76 -7.06 10.03
C LEU A 130 7.21 -8.36 9.38
N GLN A 131 6.45 -9.41 9.66
CA GLN A 131 6.67 -10.78 9.21
C GLN A 131 5.36 -11.30 8.64
N GLY A 132 5.41 -11.71 7.38
CA GLY A 132 4.29 -12.32 6.70
C GLY A 132 4.81 -13.03 5.47
N THR A 133 3.96 -13.85 4.86
CA THR A 133 4.17 -14.18 3.46
C THR A 133 4.19 -12.85 2.70
N PRO A 134 5.15 -12.60 1.79
CA PRO A 134 5.03 -11.46 0.89
C PRO A 134 3.61 -11.49 0.31
N TYR A 135 2.80 -10.46 0.56
CA TYR A 135 1.44 -10.43 0.06
C TYR A 135 1.55 -10.40 -1.46
N LEU A 136 1.22 -11.54 -2.05
CA LEU A 136 1.33 -11.84 -3.47
C LEU A 136 0.00 -12.47 -3.84
N HIS A 137 -0.58 -11.98 -4.93
CA HIS A 137 -1.87 -12.32 -5.52
C HIS A 137 -3.09 -11.69 -4.88
N ASP A 138 -3.48 -10.53 -5.41
CA ASP A 138 -4.77 -10.43 -6.07
C ASP A 138 -4.57 -9.68 -7.40
N GLU A 139 -5.32 -10.08 -8.43
CA GLU A 139 -5.61 -9.26 -9.61
C GLU A 139 -6.35 -8.02 -9.08
N VAL A 140 -5.85 -6.83 -9.39
CA VAL A 140 -6.36 -5.56 -8.84
C VAL A 140 -7.71 -5.20 -9.45
#